data_AF-A0A7W0EVD9-F1
#
_entry.id   AF-A0A7W0EVD9-F1
#
_cell.length_a   1.000
_cell.length_b   1.000
_cell.length_c   1.000
_cell.angle_alpha   90.00
_cell.angle_beta   90.00
_cell.angle_gamma   90.00
#
_symmetry.space_group_name_H-M   'P 1'
#
loop_
_entity.id
_entity.type
_entity.pdbx_description
1 polymer ?
#
loop_
_entity_poly.entity_id
_entity_poly.type
_entity_poly.pdbx_seq_one_letter_code
_entity_poly.pdbx_strand_id
1 'polypeptide(L)'
;MFIKGYSNFSLSQAGAMVSDSYGAHVTLDRDVSELFPFINSAVEGSIYYDSPAYVHFDLDGMRCALYCHDVVMAAFMDKDHALRFVDRLIAFLNGLYEKREAITPNYKQYKPLSVLDIYKLLPKTNCKECGFQTCMAFAGALRIEQTMPEQCPQFARPITEKAVYPVYDDNGRMVSTIEIDIDTSKLKSDQEKYEKHIAELKTTLAEITEEKQVLMGEKKPGIPTTLTHREIEVLKWVADGATNAEISDILAISPHTVKSHVIHIFNKLGVNDRTQAAVWAARQNII
;
A
#
# COMPACT_ATOMS: atom_id res chain seq x y z
N MET A 1 -27.12 -39.63 31.34
CA MET A 1 -26.02 -38.66 31.53
C MET A 1 -24.79 -39.18 30.80
N PHE A 2 -24.44 -38.50 29.72
CA PHE A 2 -23.35 -38.81 28.80
C PHE A 2 -21.98 -38.53 29.44
N ILE A 3 -21.77 -37.30 29.93
CA ILE A 3 -20.63 -36.89 30.76
C ILE A 3 -21.02 -37.10 32.23
N LYS A 4 -20.24 -37.84 33.02
CA LYS A 4 -20.58 -38.12 34.43
C LYS A 4 -19.79 -37.26 35.41
N GLY A 5 -18.68 -36.67 34.98
CA GLY A 5 -17.86 -35.82 35.81
C GLY A 5 -16.66 -35.22 35.09
N TYR A 6 -15.77 -34.60 35.87
CA TYR A 6 -14.54 -33.99 35.39
C TYR A 6 -13.42 -34.19 36.41
N SER A 7 -12.19 -33.97 35.96
CA SER A 7 -10.96 -34.07 36.74
C SER A 7 -10.01 -32.92 36.37
N ASN A 8 -8.84 -32.86 37.02
CA ASN A 8 -7.76 -31.91 36.71
C ASN A 8 -8.19 -30.44 36.68
N PHE A 9 -9.11 -30.04 37.56
CA PHE A 9 -9.52 -28.63 37.66
C PHE A 9 -8.31 -27.74 38.00
N SER A 10 -8.08 -26.72 37.19
CA SER A 10 -7.08 -25.70 37.44
C SER A 10 -7.63 -24.30 37.18
N LEU A 11 -7.09 -23.31 37.89
CA LEU A 11 -7.44 -21.90 37.76
C LEU A 11 -6.15 -21.10 37.57
N SER A 12 -6.09 -20.31 36.49
CA SER A 12 -4.94 -19.48 36.14
C SER A 12 -5.39 -18.05 35.85
N GLN A 13 -4.63 -17.07 36.34
CA GLN A 13 -4.91 -15.66 36.02
C GLN A 13 -4.70 -15.40 34.53
N ALA A 14 -5.66 -14.75 33.87
CA ALA A 14 -5.54 -14.45 32.44
C ALA A 14 -4.34 -13.52 32.17
N GLY A 15 -3.49 -13.88 31.21
CA GLY A 15 -2.24 -13.17 30.92
C GLY A 15 -2.45 -11.84 30.19
N ALA A 16 -1.80 -10.80 30.73
CA ALA A 16 -1.56 -9.45 30.20
C ALA A 16 -2.76 -8.47 30.11
N MET A 17 -2.67 -7.45 30.98
CA MET A 17 -3.38 -6.15 31.00
C MET A 17 -4.87 -6.15 31.40
N VAL A 18 -5.09 -5.77 32.68
CA VAL A 18 -6.30 -5.09 33.20
C VAL A 18 -7.61 -5.89 33.22
N SER A 19 -7.58 -7.19 33.55
CA SER A 19 -8.80 -7.84 34.06
C SER A 19 -8.50 -8.69 35.28
N ASP A 20 -9.25 -8.49 36.37
CA ASP A 20 -9.26 -9.33 37.59
C ASP A 20 -9.98 -10.66 37.32
N SER A 21 -9.71 -11.26 36.16
CA SER A 21 -10.44 -12.43 35.68
C SER A 21 -9.54 -13.66 35.53
N TYR A 22 -10.11 -14.80 35.86
CA TYR A 22 -9.45 -16.09 35.86
C TYR A 22 -9.93 -16.94 34.69
N GLY A 23 -8.99 -17.69 34.11
CA GLY A 23 -9.27 -18.83 33.24
C GLY A 23 -9.32 -20.11 34.06
N ALA A 24 -10.28 -20.99 33.75
CA ALA A 24 -10.40 -22.31 34.33
C ALA A 24 -10.18 -23.37 33.25
N HIS A 25 -9.55 -24.49 33.63
CA HIS A 25 -9.41 -25.67 32.80
C HIS A 25 -9.89 -26.91 33.55
N VAL A 26 -10.57 -27.81 32.85
CA VAL A 26 -11.03 -29.12 33.35
C VAL A 26 -10.88 -30.18 32.26
N THR A 27 -10.70 -31.43 32.68
CA THR A 27 -10.72 -32.62 31.80
C THR A 27 -11.99 -33.44 32.07
N LEU A 28 -12.86 -33.58 31.08
CA LEU A 28 -14.09 -34.38 31.11
C LEU A 28 -13.78 -35.88 31.10
N ASP A 29 -14.68 -36.68 31.67
CA ASP A 29 -14.54 -38.15 31.75
C ASP A 29 -14.87 -38.89 30.44
N ARG A 30 -15.23 -38.15 29.39
CA ARG A 30 -15.65 -38.67 28.08
C ARG A 30 -15.13 -37.83 26.94
N ASP A 31 -14.96 -38.48 25.80
CA ASP A 31 -14.78 -37.82 24.52
C ASP A 31 -16.10 -37.18 24.09
N VAL A 32 -16.11 -35.85 23.95
CA VAL A 32 -17.27 -35.06 23.56
C VAL A 32 -17.19 -34.52 22.14
N SER A 33 -16.22 -34.99 21.33
CA SER A 33 -16.03 -34.53 19.95
C SER A 33 -17.27 -34.73 19.06
N GLU A 34 -18.09 -35.73 19.35
CA GLU A 34 -19.36 -35.96 18.65
C GLU A 34 -20.37 -34.82 18.86
N LEU A 35 -20.23 -34.03 19.93
CA LEU A 35 -21.11 -32.89 20.21
C LEU A 35 -20.74 -31.63 19.41
N PHE A 36 -19.54 -31.56 18.83
CA PHE A 36 -19.04 -30.35 18.19
C PHE A 36 -19.97 -29.80 17.10
N PRO A 37 -20.48 -30.61 16.15
CA PRO A 37 -21.38 -30.12 15.11
C PRO A 37 -22.74 -29.66 15.67
N PHE A 38 -23.18 -30.25 16.77
CA PHE A 38 -24.45 -29.88 17.43
C PHE A 38 -24.32 -28.57 18.19
N ILE A 39 -23.19 -28.35 18.88
CA ILE A 39 -22.88 -27.04 19.50
C ILE A 39 -22.82 -25.98 18.41
N ASN A 40 -22.18 -26.30 17.27
CA ASN A 40 -22.04 -25.40 16.13
C ASN A 40 -23.37 -25.04 15.44
N SER A 41 -24.46 -25.73 15.78
CA SER A 41 -25.82 -25.42 15.34
C SER A 41 -26.69 -24.81 16.44
N ALA A 42 -26.48 -25.20 17.69
CA ALA A 42 -27.35 -24.85 18.81
C ALA A 42 -26.96 -23.53 19.49
N VAL A 43 -25.68 -23.11 19.36
CA VAL A 43 -25.17 -21.88 19.98
C VAL A 43 -24.85 -20.88 18.88
N GLU A 44 -25.50 -19.72 18.94
CA GLU A 44 -25.22 -18.63 18.00
C GLU A 44 -23.79 -18.10 18.21
N GLY A 45 -23.07 -17.84 17.13
CA GLY A 45 -21.70 -17.33 17.19
C GLY A 45 -20.63 -18.37 17.54
N SER A 46 -21.00 -19.64 17.70
CA SER A 46 -20.02 -20.72 17.89
C SER A 46 -19.13 -20.90 16.65
N ILE A 47 -17.88 -21.31 16.88
CA ILE A 47 -16.88 -21.55 15.84
C ILE A 47 -16.27 -22.93 16.05
N TYR A 48 -16.43 -23.82 15.07
CA TYR A 48 -15.82 -25.16 15.09
C TYR A 48 -14.50 -25.17 14.31
N TYR A 49 -13.37 -25.44 14.96
CA TYR A 49 -12.04 -25.52 14.34
C TYR A 49 -11.67 -26.95 13.96
N ASP A 50 -10.83 -27.12 12.92
CA ASP A 50 -10.41 -28.44 12.41
C ASP A 50 -8.97 -28.85 12.76
N SER A 51 -8.12 -27.90 13.20
CA SER A 51 -6.69 -28.15 13.45
C SER A 51 -6.11 -27.20 14.53
N PRO A 52 -6.07 -27.62 15.81
CA PRO A 52 -6.69 -28.84 16.36
C PRO A 52 -8.23 -28.77 16.33
N ALA A 53 -8.90 -29.92 16.45
CA ALA A 53 -10.36 -29.95 16.47
C ALA A 53 -10.91 -29.52 17.83
N TYR A 54 -11.64 -28.41 17.87
CA TYR A 54 -12.33 -27.90 19.06
C TYR A 54 -13.46 -26.94 18.68
N VAL A 55 -14.42 -26.72 19.58
CA VAL A 55 -15.46 -25.69 19.38
C VAL A 55 -15.29 -24.56 20.38
N HIS A 56 -15.25 -23.33 19.87
CA HIS A 56 -15.37 -22.13 20.68
C HIS A 56 -16.82 -21.67 20.70
N PHE A 57 -17.37 -21.34 21.86
CA PHE A 57 -18.73 -20.82 22.00
C PHE A 57 -18.89 -20.05 23.32
N ASP A 58 -19.90 -19.18 23.37
CA ASP A 58 -20.30 -18.49 24.59
C ASP A 58 -21.47 -19.22 25.25
N LEU A 59 -21.39 -19.42 26.56
CA LEU A 59 -22.47 -19.99 27.37
C LEU A 59 -22.65 -19.13 28.62
N ASP A 60 -23.86 -18.58 28.81
CA ASP A 60 -24.21 -17.71 29.95
C ASP A 60 -23.21 -16.54 30.16
N GLY A 61 -22.65 -16.00 29.06
CA GLY A 61 -21.69 -14.90 29.07
C GLY A 61 -20.22 -15.31 29.28
N MET A 62 -19.94 -16.62 29.38
CA MET A 62 -18.59 -17.16 29.57
C MET A 62 -18.08 -17.80 28.27
N ARG A 63 -16.85 -17.45 27.88
CA ARG A 63 -16.18 -18.04 26.72
C ARG A 63 -15.70 -19.44 27.04
N CYS A 64 -16.05 -20.39 26.19
CA CYS A 64 -15.70 -21.80 26.32
C CYS A 64 -14.96 -22.27 25.06
N ALA A 65 -13.81 -22.90 25.22
CA ALA A 65 -13.12 -23.67 24.19
C ALA A 65 -13.14 -25.15 24.57
N LEU A 66 -13.92 -25.93 23.83
CA LEU A 66 -14.16 -27.35 24.09
C LEU A 66 -13.39 -28.24 23.12
N TYR A 67 -12.38 -28.93 23.63
CA TYR A 67 -11.63 -29.98 22.97
C TYR A 67 -12.28 -31.34 23.24
N CYS A 68 -11.70 -32.42 22.69
CA CYS A 68 -12.30 -33.76 22.81
C CYS A 68 -12.51 -34.20 24.27
N HIS A 69 -11.57 -33.87 25.16
CA HIS A 69 -11.68 -34.14 26.59
C HIS A 69 -11.52 -32.88 27.45
N ASP A 70 -10.88 -31.84 26.95
CA ASP A 70 -10.53 -30.68 27.75
C ASP A 70 -11.45 -29.50 27.48
N VAL A 71 -11.76 -28.74 28.53
CA VAL A 71 -12.46 -27.47 28.40
C VAL A 71 -11.60 -26.37 28.99
N VAL A 72 -11.38 -25.32 28.22
CA VAL A 72 -10.83 -24.06 28.71
C VAL A 72 -11.94 -23.03 28.74
N MET A 73 -12.11 -22.36 29.87
CA MET A 73 -13.17 -21.38 30.09
C MET A 73 -12.56 -20.11 30.68
N ALA A 74 -13.09 -18.94 30.36
CA ALA A 74 -12.50 -17.68 30.79
C ALA A 74 -13.52 -16.67 31.32
N ALA A 75 -12.98 -15.69 32.06
CA ALA A 75 -13.63 -14.56 32.72
C ALA A 75 -14.27 -14.85 34.10
N PHE A 76 -13.75 -15.82 34.86
CA PHE A 76 -14.25 -16.09 36.22
C PHE A 76 -13.71 -15.10 37.25
N MET A 77 -14.49 -14.84 38.30
CA MET A 77 -14.07 -13.99 39.43
C MET A 77 -13.25 -14.76 40.46
N ASP A 78 -13.61 -16.03 40.67
CA ASP A 78 -13.00 -16.89 41.68
C ASP A 78 -13.22 -18.36 41.31
N LYS A 79 -12.64 -19.24 42.13
CA LYS A 79 -12.74 -20.70 41.98
C LYS A 79 -14.17 -21.21 42.09
N ASP A 80 -14.98 -20.67 42.99
CA ASP A 80 -16.33 -21.17 43.24
C ASP A 80 -17.27 -20.82 42.09
N HIS A 81 -17.10 -19.63 41.49
CA HIS A 81 -17.77 -19.23 40.26
C HIS A 81 -17.42 -20.21 39.13
N ALA A 82 -16.13 -20.52 38.95
CA ALA A 82 -15.69 -21.49 37.94
C ALA A 82 -16.30 -22.88 38.17
N LEU A 83 -16.28 -23.42 39.40
CA LEU A 83 -16.82 -24.75 39.70
C LEU A 83 -18.34 -24.84 39.45
N ARG A 84 -19.12 -23.83 39.88
CA ARG A 84 -20.57 -23.77 39.58
C ARG A 84 -20.84 -23.74 38.08
N PHE A 85 -19.99 -23.03 37.32
CA PHE A 85 -20.11 -22.97 35.88
C PHE A 85 -19.76 -24.30 35.21
N VAL A 86 -18.77 -25.05 35.71
CA VAL A 86 -18.45 -26.39 35.20
C VAL A 86 -19.67 -27.32 35.30
N ASP A 87 -20.37 -27.32 36.43
CA ASP A 87 -21.59 -28.12 36.60
C ASP A 87 -22.68 -27.70 35.60
N ARG A 88 -22.82 -26.39 35.36
CA ARG A 88 -23.74 -25.82 34.37
C ARG A 88 -23.38 -26.24 32.94
N LEU A 89 -22.10 -26.19 32.59
CA LEU A 89 -21.58 -26.63 31.30
C LEU A 89 -21.85 -28.12 31.08
N ILE A 90 -21.57 -28.96 32.07
CA ILE A 90 -21.82 -30.41 31.97
C ILE A 90 -23.31 -30.69 31.79
N ALA A 91 -24.18 -29.97 32.51
CA ALA A 91 -25.63 -30.09 32.32
C ALA A 91 -26.06 -29.66 30.90
N PHE A 92 -25.48 -28.58 30.37
CA PHE A 92 -25.72 -28.12 29.00
C PHE A 92 -25.30 -29.18 27.97
N LEU A 93 -24.07 -29.70 28.05
CA LEU A 93 -23.56 -30.70 27.12
C LEU A 93 -24.37 -32.01 27.18
N ASN A 94 -24.77 -32.45 28.38
CA ASN A 94 -25.64 -33.61 28.54
C ASN A 94 -27.03 -33.37 27.93
N GLY A 95 -27.63 -32.19 28.16
CA GLY A 95 -28.92 -31.84 27.56
C GLY A 95 -28.86 -31.73 26.04
N LEU A 96 -27.74 -31.25 25.49
CA LEU A 96 -27.50 -31.22 24.06
C LEU A 96 -27.38 -32.64 23.49
N TYR A 97 -26.63 -33.52 24.17
CA TYR A 97 -26.52 -34.93 23.79
C TYR A 97 -27.87 -35.63 23.75
N GLU A 98 -28.74 -35.39 24.73
CA GLU A 98 -30.10 -35.97 24.77
C GLU A 98 -30.97 -35.48 23.61
N LYS A 99 -30.81 -34.22 23.18
CA LYS A 99 -31.60 -33.60 22.10
C LYS A 99 -30.97 -33.73 20.72
N ARG A 100 -29.82 -34.39 20.58
CA ARG A 100 -29.03 -34.41 19.34
C ARG A 100 -29.81 -34.90 18.11
N GLU A 101 -30.75 -35.83 18.28
CA GLU A 101 -31.58 -36.34 17.18
C GLU A 101 -32.57 -35.29 16.63
N ALA A 102 -32.91 -34.27 17.42
CA ALA A 102 -33.78 -33.18 17.02
C ALA A 102 -33.02 -31.96 16.46
N ILE A 103 -31.68 -31.96 16.52
CA ILE A 103 -30.83 -30.85 16.10
C ILE A 103 -30.15 -31.25 14.80
N THR A 104 -30.25 -30.42 13.77
CA THR A 104 -29.50 -30.64 12.53
C THR A 104 -28.04 -30.23 12.75
N PRO A 105 -27.07 -31.16 12.68
CA PRO A 105 -25.66 -30.85 12.97
C PRO A 105 -25.05 -29.91 11.91
N ASN A 106 -24.24 -28.95 12.36
CA ASN A 106 -23.50 -28.04 11.50
C ASN A 106 -22.00 -28.41 11.50
N TYR A 107 -21.55 -29.07 10.43
CA TYR A 107 -20.16 -29.47 10.25
C TYR A 107 -19.27 -28.37 9.63
N LYS A 108 -19.78 -27.14 9.45
CA LYS A 108 -18.98 -26.06 8.88
C LYS A 108 -17.84 -25.69 9.84
N GLN A 109 -16.63 -26.10 9.47
CA GLN A 109 -15.43 -25.80 10.20
C GLN A 109 -14.85 -24.44 9.77
N TYR A 110 -14.43 -23.65 10.76
CA TYR A 110 -13.58 -22.50 10.59
C TYR A 110 -12.18 -22.98 10.24
N LYS A 111 -11.82 -22.75 9.00
CA LYS A 111 -10.47 -22.96 8.51
C LYS A 111 -9.74 -21.62 8.58
N PRO A 112 -8.76 -21.45 9.49
CA PRO A 112 -7.94 -20.24 9.48
C PRO A 112 -7.32 -20.08 8.09
N LEU A 113 -7.25 -18.84 7.59
CA LEU A 113 -6.68 -18.55 6.27
C LEU A 113 -5.33 -19.27 6.15
N SER A 114 -5.19 -20.07 5.09
CA SER A 114 -3.91 -20.72 4.84
C SER A 114 -2.86 -19.66 4.51
N VAL A 115 -1.57 -19.97 4.71
CA VAL A 115 -0.49 -19.06 4.28
C VAL A 115 -0.64 -18.73 2.79
N LEU A 116 -1.10 -19.71 1.99
CA LEU A 116 -1.36 -19.52 0.58
C LEU A 116 -2.52 -18.54 0.33
N ASP A 117 -3.58 -18.57 1.13
CA ASP A 117 -4.71 -17.64 0.99
C ASP A 117 -4.32 -16.23 1.41
N ILE A 118 -3.54 -16.06 2.46
CA ILE A 118 -2.94 -14.77 2.83
C ILE A 118 -2.02 -14.29 1.71
N TYR A 119 -1.13 -15.16 1.22
CA TYR A 119 -0.22 -14.84 0.12
C TYR A 119 -0.95 -14.41 -1.16
N LYS A 120 -2.11 -14.99 -1.47
CA LYS A 120 -2.93 -14.59 -2.63
C LYS A 120 -3.39 -13.14 -2.55
N LEU A 121 -3.58 -12.60 -1.35
CA LEU A 121 -4.02 -11.22 -1.09
C LEU A 121 -2.86 -10.21 -1.09
N LEU A 122 -1.62 -10.66 -0.92
CA LEU A 122 -0.46 -9.77 -0.88
C LEU A 122 -0.07 -9.23 -2.27
N PRO A 123 0.72 -8.14 -2.35
CA PRO A 123 1.18 -7.56 -3.61
C PRO A 123 2.10 -8.47 -4.44
N LYS A 124 2.68 -9.52 -3.83
CA LYS A 124 3.58 -10.52 -4.46
C LYS A 124 4.82 -9.93 -5.16
N THR A 125 5.24 -8.73 -4.76
CA THR A 125 6.40 -8.05 -5.34
C THR A 125 7.74 -8.60 -4.85
N ASN A 126 7.76 -9.27 -3.68
CA ASN A 126 8.99 -9.68 -2.98
C ASN A 126 10.00 -8.52 -2.80
N CYS A 127 9.52 -7.28 -2.64
CA CYS A 127 10.35 -6.07 -2.53
C CYS A 127 11.31 -6.05 -1.32
N LYS A 128 11.01 -6.85 -0.29
CA LYS A 128 11.76 -6.94 0.98
C LYS A 128 11.73 -5.70 1.88
N GLU A 129 10.98 -4.67 1.51
CA GLU A 129 10.84 -3.41 2.26
C GLU A 129 10.23 -3.61 3.66
N CYS A 130 9.46 -4.68 3.86
CA CYS A 130 8.89 -5.08 5.16
C CYS A 130 9.85 -5.89 6.06
N GLY A 131 11.09 -6.14 5.61
CA GLY A 131 12.10 -6.93 6.33
C GLY A 131 12.06 -8.45 6.05
N PHE A 132 11.05 -8.95 5.34
CA PHE A 132 10.95 -10.37 4.98
C PHE A 132 11.52 -10.65 3.58
N GLN A 133 12.19 -11.80 3.40
CA GLN A 133 12.83 -12.17 2.13
C GLN A 133 11.86 -12.39 0.97
N THR A 134 10.62 -12.81 1.27
CA THR A 134 9.56 -13.02 0.28
C THR A 134 8.19 -12.65 0.85
N CYS A 135 7.24 -12.31 -0.01
CA CYS A 135 5.85 -12.13 0.38
C CYS A 135 5.25 -13.42 0.97
N MET A 136 5.77 -14.60 0.59
CA MET A 136 5.36 -15.87 1.20
C MET A 136 5.83 -15.99 2.65
N ALA A 137 7.06 -15.55 2.95
CA ALA A 137 7.57 -15.50 4.32
C ALA A 137 6.78 -14.49 5.16
N PHE A 138 6.45 -13.32 4.60
CA PHE A 138 5.58 -12.34 5.25
C PHE A 138 4.18 -12.90 5.51
N ALA A 139 3.55 -13.58 4.54
CA ALA A 139 2.27 -14.27 4.73
C ALA A 139 2.34 -15.33 5.83
N GLY A 140 3.46 -16.04 5.93
CA GLY A 140 3.71 -17.02 6.98
C GLY A 140 3.75 -16.36 8.35
N ALA A 141 4.47 -15.24 8.47
CA ALA A 141 4.56 -14.45 9.70
C ALA A 141 3.22 -13.82 10.11
N LEU A 142 2.42 -13.34 9.15
CA LEU A 142 1.07 -12.83 9.40
C LEU A 142 0.16 -13.91 9.98
N ARG A 143 0.23 -15.13 9.45
CA ARG A 143 -0.62 -16.25 9.90
C ARG A 143 -0.40 -16.61 11.37
N ILE A 144 0.81 -16.44 11.85
CA ILE A 144 1.21 -16.76 13.24
C ILE A 144 1.32 -15.49 14.10
N GLU A 145 0.72 -14.38 13.65
CA GLU A 145 0.65 -13.11 14.36
C GLU A 145 2.02 -12.55 14.80
N GLN A 146 3.09 -12.90 14.09
CA GLN A 146 4.44 -12.36 14.33
C GLN A 146 4.66 -10.98 13.70
N THR A 147 3.77 -10.56 12.81
CA THR A 147 3.77 -9.25 12.14
C THR A 147 2.33 -8.86 11.84
N MET A 148 2.10 -7.59 11.50
CA MET A 148 0.79 -7.06 11.16
C MET A 148 0.73 -6.65 9.67
N PRO A 149 -0.45 -6.68 9.01
CA PRO A 149 -0.56 -6.34 7.58
C PRO A 149 -0.02 -4.94 7.25
N GLU A 150 -0.12 -4.01 8.19
CA GLU A 150 0.35 -2.63 8.11
C GLU A 150 1.87 -2.53 7.94
N GLN A 151 2.61 -3.58 8.30
CA GLN A 151 4.07 -3.61 8.19
C GLN A 151 4.55 -3.84 6.76
N CYS A 152 3.67 -4.22 5.83
CA CYS A 152 3.99 -4.26 4.41
C CYS A 152 3.68 -2.91 3.76
N PRO A 153 4.69 -2.08 3.40
CA PRO A 153 4.45 -0.74 2.86
C PRO A 153 3.68 -0.74 1.52
N GLN A 154 3.74 -1.86 0.79
CA GLN A 154 3.02 -2.09 -0.45
C GLN A 154 1.57 -2.55 -0.22
N PHE A 155 1.24 -3.05 0.97
CA PHE A 155 -0.11 -3.50 1.36
C PHE A 155 -0.83 -2.45 2.22
N ALA A 156 -0.09 -1.80 3.11
CA ALA A 156 -0.52 -0.87 4.15
C ALA A 156 -0.68 0.58 3.70
N ARG A 157 -0.98 0.82 2.42
CA ARG A 157 -1.25 2.20 2.03
C ARG A 157 -2.55 2.61 2.74
N PRO A 158 -2.54 3.70 3.54
CA PRO A 158 -3.74 4.10 4.24
C PRO A 158 -4.83 4.38 3.21
N ILE A 159 -5.94 3.66 3.35
CA ILE A 159 -7.16 3.83 2.55
C ILE A 159 -7.80 5.16 2.95
N THR A 160 -7.63 5.60 4.19
CA THR A 160 -8.26 6.80 4.76
C THR A 160 -7.27 7.77 5.39
N GLU A 161 -7.35 9.04 4.98
CA GLU A 161 -6.72 10.18 5.67
C GLU A 161 -7.79 10.91 6.47
N LYS A 162 -7.53 11.20 7.75
CA LYS A 162 -8.49 11.87 8.63
C LYS A 162 -8.28 13.38 8.60
N ALA A 163 -9.26 14.12 8.10
CA ALA A 163 -9.29 15.57 8.23
C ALA A 163 -10.13 15.98 9.45
N VAL A 164 -9.55 16.73 10.37
CA VAL A 164 -10.23 17.22 11.58
C VAL A 164 -10.51 18.70 11.45
N TYR A 165 -11.78 19.09 11.52
CA TYR A 165 -12.23 20.48 11.40
C TYR A 165 -12.80 20.97 12.74
N PRO A 166 -12.22 22.01 13.36
CA PRO A 166 -12.80 22.63 14.55
C PRO A 166 -14.06 23.43 14.18
N VAL A 167 -15.12 23.24 14.95
CA VAL A 167 -16.38 23.98 14.85
C VAL A 167 -16.41 25.03 15.95
N TYR A 168 -16.66 26.28 15.58
CA TYR A 168 -16.72 27.42 16.50
C TYR A 168 -18.16 27.93 16.66
N ASP A 169 -18.49 28.48 17.82
CA ASP A 169 -19.74 29.22 18.05
C ASP A 169 -19.65 30.65 17.48
N ASP A 170 -20.76 31.37 17.54
CA ASP A 170 -20.85 32.78 17.09
C ASP A 170 -19.91 33.73 17.85
N ASN A 171 -19.37 33.29 19.00
CA ASN A 171 -18.41 34.02 19.82
C ASN A 171 -16.94 33.58 19.55
N GLY A 172 -16.70 32.72 18.56
CA GLY A 172 -15.38 32.21 18.20
C GLY A 172 -14.80 31.18 19.16
N ARG A 173 -15.61 30.58 20.05
CA ARG A 173 -15.19 29.49 20.94
C ARG A 173 -15.39 28.15 20.25
N MET A 174 -14.38 27.29 20.30
CA MET A 174 -14.47 25.95 19.73
C MET A 174 -15.47 25.12 20.54
N VAL A 175 -16.50 24.61 19.87
CA VAL A 175 -17.62 23.86 20.47
C VAL A 175 -17.49 22.37 20.23
N SER A 176 -16.93 21.98 19.08
CA SER A 176 -16.74 20.57 18.71
C SER A 176 -15.71 20.42 17.59
N THR A 177 -15.41 19.18 17.23
CA THR A 177 -14.59 18.83 16.06
C THR A 177 -15.35 17.87 15.17
N ILE A 178 -15.29 18.09 13.86
CA ILE A 178 -15.80 17.17 12.84
C ILE A 178 -14.62 16.39 12.29
N GLU A 179 -14.66 15.07 12.41
CA GLU A 179 -13.73 14.16 11.72
C GLU A 179 -14.35 13.73 10.40
N ILE A 180 -13.60 13.89 9.31
CA ILE A 180 -13.99 13.40 7.99
C ILE A 180 -12.94 12.37 7.53
N ASP A 181 -13.40 11.16 7.26
CA ASP A 181 -12.59 10.10 6.66
C ASP A 181 -12.55 10.31 5.13
N ILE A 182 -11.35 10.57 4.57
CA ILE A 182 -11.15 10.76 3.14
C ILE A 182 -10.60 9.47 2.53
N ASP A 183 -11.38 8.79 1.68
CA ASP A 183 -10.92 7.62 0.92
C ASP A 183 -9.92 8.04 -0.17
N THR A 184 -8.64 7.76 0.07
CA THR A 184 -7.52 8.08 -0.84
C THR A 184 -7.16 6.95 -1.79
N SER A 185 -7.89 5.81 -1.76
CA SER A 185 -7.58 4.64 -2.58
C SER A 185 -7.56 4.95 -4.09
N LYS A 186 -8.53 5.74 -4.57
CA LYS A 186 -8.60 6.18 -5.97
C LYS A 186 -7.49 7.16 -6.34
N LEU A 187 -7.20 8.13 -5.47
CA LEU A 187 -6.17 9.14 -5.70
C LEU A 187 -4.78 8.51 -5.85
N LYS A 188 -4.45 7.52 -5.01
CA LYS A 188 -3.17 6.78 -5.10
C LYS A 188 -3.07 5.95 -6.37
N SER A 189 -4.15 5.26 -6.76
CA SER A 189 -4.17 4.48 -8.02
C SER A 189 -3.96 5.38 -9.25
N ASP A 190 -4.56 6.57 -9.26
CA ASP A 190 -4.38 7.53 -10.34
C ASP A 190 -2.95 8.08 -10.37
N GLN A 191 -2.40 8.43 -9.21
CA GLN A 191 -1.02 8.91 -9.09
C GLN A 191 0.00 7.90 -9.64
N GLU A 192 -0.12 6.62 -9.27
CA GLU A 192 0.78 5.57 -9.78
C GLU A 192 0.67 5.39 -11.29
N LYS A 193 -0.56 5.45 -11.82
CA LYS A 193 -0.80 5.39 -13.26
C LYS A 193 -0.11 6.54 -13.98
N TYR A 194 -0.22 7.76 -13.45
CA TYR A 194 0.45 8.93 -14.02
C TYR A 194 1.97 8.86 -13.90
N GLU A 195 2.50 8.42 -12.75
CA GLU A 195 3.95 8.25 -12.55
C GLU A 195 4.54 7.24 -13.53
N LYS A 196 3.86 6.10 -13.70
CA LYS A 196 4.27 5.10 -14.69
C LYS A 196 4.24 5.67 -16.11
N HIS A 197 3.17 6.39 -16.46
CA HIS A 197 3.06 7.01 -17.78
C HIS A 197 4.13 8.09 -18.02
N ILE A 198 4.44 8.89 -17.00
CA ILE A 198 5.53 9.89 -17.05
C ILE A 198 6.88 9.19 -17.22
N ALA A 199 7.12 8.07 -16.54
CA ALA A 199 8.35 7.30 -16.69
C ALA A 199 8.48 6.74 -18.12
N GLU A 200 7.42 6.15 -18.66
CA GLU A 200 7.36 5.67 -20.05
C GLU A 200 7.64 6.81 -21.04
N LEU A 201 6.96 7.96 -20.90
CA LEU A 201 7.19 9.13 -21.74
C LEU A 201 8.62 9.66 -21.65
N LYS A 202 9.24 9.65 -20.47
CA LYS A 202 10.64 10.05 -20.28
C LYS A 202 11.59 9.10 -20.99
N THR A 203 11.34 7.79 -20.95
CA THR A 203 12.15 6.79 -21.67
C THR A 203 12.02 6.99 -23.17
N THR A 204 10.80 7.10 -23.70
CA THR A 204 10.60 7.36 -25.14
C THR A 204 11.20 8.69 -25.57
N LEU A 205 11.12 9.73 -24.73
CA LEU A 205 11.77 11.01 -25.00
C LEU A 205 13.30 10.87 -25.05
N ALA A 206 13.89 10.09 -24.14
CA ALA A 206 15.32 9.80 -24.11
C ALA A 206 15.76 9.08 -25.39
N GLU A 207 15.03 8.04 -25.81
CA GLU A 207 15.27 7.29 -27.05
C GLU A 207 15.17 8.21 -28.28
N ILE A 208 14.13 9.05 -28.36
CA ILE A 208 13.98 10.02 -29.46
C ILE A 208 15.13 11.05 -29.43
N THR A 209 15.58 11.49 -28.26
CA THR A 209 16.73 12.41 -28.17
C THR A 209 18.04 11.75 -28.54
N GLU A 210 18.26 10.48 -28.19
CA GLU A 210 19.44 9.71 -28.58
C GLU A 210 19.43 9.41 -30.08
N GLU A 211 18.31 8.99 -30.66
CA GLU A 211 18.16 8.82 -32.11
C GLU A 211 18.38 10.14 -32.85
N LYS A 212 17.85 11.25 -32.32
CA LYS A 212 18.11 12.59 -32.87
C LYS A 212 19.58 13.01 -32.72
N GLN A 213 20.27 12.63 -31.65
CA GLN A 213 21.71 12.89 -31.47
C GLN A 213 22.59 12.01 -32.37
N VAL A 214 22.21 10.75 -32.61
CA VAL A 214 22.90 9.86 -33.56
C VAL A 214 22.68 10.31 -35.01
N LEU A 215 21.48 10.80 -35.35
CA LEU A 215 21.20 11.46 -36.63
C LEU A 215 21.95 12.81 -36.77
N MET A 216 22.28 13.48 -35.67
CA MET A 216 23.04 14.73 -35.61
C MET A 216 24.47 14.48 -35.13
N GLY A 217 25.23 13.69 -35.91
CA GLY A 217 26.54 13.14 -35.55
C GLY A 217 27.58 14.07 -34.87
N GLU A 218 28.49 13.41 -34.15
CA GLU A 218 29.61 13.94 -33.36
C GLU A 218 30.23 15.24 -33.88
N LYS A 219 30.20 16.29 -33.06
CA LYS A 219 30.96 17.51 -33.31
C LYS A 219 32.18 17.65 -32.42
N LYS A 220 33.35 17.53 -33.06
CA LYS A 220 34.63 18.12 -32.61
C LYS A 220 34.45 19.62 -32.29
N PRO A 221 35.27 20.20 -31.40
CA PRO A 221 35.23 21.62 -31.08
C PRO A 221 35.72 22.41 -32.30
N GLY A 222 34.78 22.87 -33.11
CA GLY A 222 35.04 23.61 -34.34
C GLY A 222 33.72 23.97 -35.02
N ILE A 223 33.31 25.23 -34.86
CA ILE A 223 32.16 25.90 -35.50
C ILE A 223 30.81 25.21 -35.21
N PRO A 224 29.91 25.76 -34.37
CA PRO A 224 28.55 25.23 -34.20
C PRO A 224 27.82 25.15 -35.56
N THR A 225 27.13 24.04 -35.84
CA THR A 225 26.48 23.72 -37.15
C THR A 225 25.26 24.59 -37.45
N THR A 226 25.05 25.66 -36.69
CA THR A 226 23.81 26.43 -36.73
C THR A 226 23.78 27.43 -37.88
N LEU A 227 24.93 27.95 -38.30
CA LEU A 227 25.02 28.89 -39.42
C LEU A 227 25.57 28.22 -40.70
N THR A 228 24.88 28.46 -41.81
CA THR A 228 25.34 28.09 -43.16
C THR A 228 26.56 28.93 -43.55
N HIS A 229 27.33 28.48 -44.55
CA HIS A 229 28.50 29.21 -45.05
C HIS A 229 28.14 30.67 -45.42
N ARG A 230 26.98 30.86 -46.06
CA ARG A 230 26.49 32.18 -46.46
C ARG A 230 26.09 33.06 -45.26
N GLU A 231 25.52 32.45 -44.22
CA GLU A 231 25.20 33.17 -42.99
C GLU A 231 26.46 33.57 -42.22
N ILE A 232 27.54 32.78 -42.29
CA ILE A 232 28.85 33.13 -41.71
C ILE A 232 29.45 34.32 -42.46
N GLU A 233 29.43 34.32 -43.79
CA GLU A 233 29.88 35.47 -44.60
C GLU A 233 29.13 36.74 -44.25
N VAL A 234 27.79 36.67 -44.18
CA VAL A 234 26.95 37.81 -43.77
C VAL A 234 27.28 38.23 -42.33
N LEU A 235 27.47 37.30 -41.41
CA LEU A 235 27.79 37.60 -40.01
C LEU A 235 29.13 38.32 -39.85
N LYS A 236 30.14 37.97 -40.65
CA LYS A 236 31.45 38.67 -40.66
C LYS A 236 31.29 40.15 -40.99
N TRP A 237 30.63 40.45 -42.12
CA TRP A 237 30.34 41.83 -42.50
C TRP A 237 29.40 42.53 -41.52
N VAL A 238 28.52 41.78 -40.86
CA VAL A 238 27.69 42.31 -39.79
C VAL A 238 28.55 42.80 -38.62
N ALA A 239 29.52 41.98 -38.22
CA ALA A 239 30.44 42.26 -37.12
C ALA A 239 31.42 43.40 -37.46
N ASP A 240 31.82 43.53 -38.73
CA ASP A 240 32.63 44.65 -39.24
C ASP A 240 31.84 45.96 -39.39
N GLY A 241 30.53 45.97 -39.11
CA GLY A 241 29.70 47.16 -39.10
C GLY A 241 29.02 47.53 -40.43
N ALA A 242 29.13 46.69 -41.48
CA ALA A 242 28.58 46.98 -42.81
C ALA A 242 27.04 46.94 -42.86
N THR A 243 26.40 47.99 -43.34
CA THR A 243 24.94 48.08 -43.54
C THR A 243 24.42 46.99 -44.50
N ASN A 244 23.12 46.71 -44.47
CA ASN A 244 22.53 45.70 -45.37
C ASN A 244 22.71 46.04 -46.85
N ALA A 245 22.83 47.33 -47.20
CA ALA A 245 23.12 47.78 -48.56
C ALA A 245 24.57 47.45 -48.95
N GLU A 246 25.53 47.78 -48.09
CA GLU A 246 26.95 47.46 -48.33
C GLU A 246 27.18 45.96 -48.42
N ILE A 247 26.56 45.16 -47.54
CA ILE A 247 26.62 43.69 -47.62
C ILE A 247 26.00 43.19 -48.93
N SER A 248 24.94 43.84 -49.42
CA SER A 248 24.29 43.47 -50.68
C SER A 248 25.22 43.68 -51.87
N ASP A 249 25.98 44.77 -51.87
CA ASP A 249 26.95 45.10 -52.91
C ASP A 249 28.17 44.17 -52.84
N ILE A 250 28.71 43.94 -51.64
CA ILE A 250 29.88 43.06 -51.41
C ILE A 250 29.58 41.63 -51.84
N LEU A 251 28.42 41.12 -51.46
CA LEU A 251 28.04 39.72 -51.67
C LEU A 251 27.25 39.50 -52.98
N ALA A 252 27.01 40.55 -53.77
CA ALA A 252 26.23 40.54 -55.01
C ALA A 252 24.85 39.85 -54.88
N ILE A 253 24.10 40.20 -53.83
CA ILE A 253 22.75 39.69 -53.56
C ILE A 253 21.81 40.85 -53.25
N SER A 254 20.49 40.64 -53.31
CA SER A 254 19.55 41.72 -53.03
C SER A 254 19.58 42.15 -51.55
N PRO A 255 19.35 43.45 -51.22
CA PRO A 255 19.23 43.91 -49.83
C PRO A 255 18.15 43.17 -49.03
N HIS A 256 17.08 42.71 -49.72
CA HIS A 256 16.02 41.91 -49.12
C HIS A 256 16.54 40.52 -48.69
N THR A 257 17.39 39.91 -49.51
CA THR A 257 18.06 38.64 -49.20
C THR A 257 18.98 38.80 -47.99
N VAL A 258 19.77 39.89 -47.93
CA VAL A 258 20.61 40.21 -46.76
C VAL A 258 19.78 40.36 -45.49
N LYS A 259 18.69 41.13 -45.53
CA LYS A 259 17.79 41.30 -44.38
C LYS A 259 17.25 39.95 -43.87
N SER A 260 16.90 39.06 -44.80
CA SER A 260 16.41 37.72 -44.47
C SER A 260 17.50 36.88 -43.79
N HIS A 261 18.74 36.91 -44.30
CA HIS A 261 19.88 36.25 -43.66
C HIS A 261 20.15 36.79 -42.26
N VAL A 262 20.12 38.11 -42.05
CA VAL A 262 20.34 38.73 -40.73
C VAL A 262 19.28 38.28 -39.71
N ILE A 263 18.01 38.23 -40.09
CA ILE A 263 16.93 37.74 -39.22
C ILE A 263 17.14 36.26 -38.87
N HIS A 264 17.49 35.42 -39.85
CA HIS A 264 17.76 34.01 -39.59
C HIS A 264 18.97 33.81 -38.69
N ILE A 265 20.02 34.60 -38.87
CA ILE A 265 21.20 34.62 -37.99
C ILE A 265 20.78 34.98 -36.58
N PHE A 266 20.03 36.06 -36.36
CA PHE A 266 19.61 36.48 -35.02
C PHE A 266 18.79 35.41 -34.31
N ASN A 267 17.82 34.82 -35.01
CA ASN A 267 17.01 33.72 -34.48
C ASN A 267 17.86 32.49 -34.13
N LYS A 268 18.83 32.13 -34.98
CA LYS A 268 19.72 30.99 -34.75
C LYS A 268 20.72 31.22 -33.63
N LEU A 269 21.12 32.47 -33.40
CA LEU A 269 22.05 32.86 -32.35
C LEU A 269 21.34 33.20 -31.02
N GLY A 270 20.01 33.36 -31.04
CA GLY A 270 19.23 33.76 -29.86
C GLY A 270 19.51 35.21 -29.43
N VAL A 271 19.88 36.08 -30.37
CA VAL A 271 20.22 37.48 -30.12
C VAL A 271 19.17 38.41 -30.71
N ASN A 272 19.00 39.59 -30.12
CA ASN A 272 17.93 40.51 -30.50
C ASN A 272 18.40 41.72 -31.31
N ASP A 273 19.71 41.95 -31.37
CA ASP A 273 20.28 43.06 -32.12
C ASP A 273 21.63 42.75 -32.75
N ARG A 274 22.03 43.65 -33.63
CA ARG A 274 23.24 43.56 -34.43
C ARG A 274 24.52 43.60 -33.61
N THR A 275 24.52 44.36 -32.51
CA THR A 275 25.67 44.49 -31.61
C THR A 275 25.90 43.18 -30.86
N GLN A 276 24.82 42.55 -30.38
CA GLN A 276 24.87 41.23 -29.75
C GLN A 276 25.38 40.16 -30.73
N ALA A 277 24.96 40.21 -31.99
CA ALA A 277 25.46 39.31 -33.03
C ALA A 277 26.98 39.52 -33.28
N ALA A 278 27.46 40.76 -33.31
CA ALA A 278 28.88 41.07 -33.46
C ALA A 278 29.72 40.58 -32.26
N VAL A 279 29.25 40.82 -31.04
CA VAL A 279 29.91 40.32 -29.81
C VAL A 279 29.94 38.78 -29.80
N TRP A 280 28.87 38.14 -30.26
CA TRP A 280 28.82 36.69 -30.40
C TRP A 280 29.88 36.19 -31.40
N ALA A 281 30.00 36.82 -32.58
CA ALA A 281 30.98 36.46 -33.60
C ALA A 281 32.42 36.56 -33.08
N ALA A 282 32.74 37.62 -32.34
CA ALA A 282 34.05 37.79 -31.71
C ALA A 282 34.34 36.72 -30.64
N ARG A 283 33.37 36.39 -29.79
CA ARG A 283 33.51 35.33 -28.77
C ARG A 283 33.74 33.95 -29.37
N GLN A 284 33.21 33.71 -30.57
CA GLN A 284 33.34 32.46 -31.31
C GLN A 284 34.55 32.45 -32.26
N ASN A 285 35.39 33.50 -32.23
CA ASN A 285 36.61 33.61 -33.05
C ASN A 285 36.34 33.50 -34.57
N ILE A 286 35.19 34.04 -35.00
CA ILE A 286 34.79 34.11 -36.43
C ILE A 286 35.45 35.30 -37.13
N ILE A 287 35.76 36.34 -36.35
CA ILE A 287 36.51 37.54 -36.69
C ILE A 287 37.67 37.72 -35.71
#